data_AF-A0A0B7FJQ7-F1
#
_entry.id   AF-A0A0B7FJQ7-F1
#
_cell.length_a   1.000
_cell.length_b   1.000
_cell.length_c   1.000
_cell.angle_alpha   90.00
_cell.angle_beta   90.00
_cell.angle_gamma   90.00
#
_symmetry.space_group_name_H-M   'P 1'
#
loop_
_entity.id
_entity.type
_entity.pdbx_description
1 polymer ?
#
loop_
_entity_poly.entity_id
_entity_poly.type
_entity_poly.pdbx_seq_one_letter_code
_entity_poly.pdbx_strand_id
1 'polypeptide(L)'
;MSDRVQTAWVSRPVGGIPVSDDLAPSIIFAILYALLLPNIIYNFFFRKPRAWNMIQTSTVLFAVERIAWCIIRAVQAADPEKRRLGGLTRYAQATVGLGFIGVSSDTLRLLRSILVNTTLPENGASKDRRTARRCYRYFCYVFELAFLASSVPGLVASNAYNSARFDQEKADRNLRFLYASASVVLAFQLITVLVSLLAAWKVKEIDRMRCFELAALTTLIVPVPIYRLCVLGIRTINVFEPLSPSARAVFYIFHLVPEWICVSVLLGTNVRARFRTGRWGDYELRESLRDKRLAKAAEEEGTVSAAGAV
;
A
#
# COMPACT_ATOMS: atom_id res chain seq x y z
N MET A 1 6.98 15.18 -31.70
CA MET A 1 5.88 15.67 -30.84
C MET A 1 5.93 17.19 -30.90
N SER A 2 4.84 17.84 -31.33
CA SER A 2 4.79 19.30 -31.54
C SER A 2 5.28 20.08 -30.32
N ASP A 3 6.17 21.05 -30.56
CA ASP A 3 6.72 22.03 -29.62
C ASP A 3 5.63 23.00 -29.11
N ARG A 4 4.56 22.46 -28.52
CA ARG A 4 3.58 23.29 -27.83
C ARG A 4 4.25 23.82 -26.57
N VAL A 5 4.43 25.14 -26.53
CA VAL A 5 4.87 25.86 -25.34
C VAL A 5 3.86 25.58 -24.22
N GLN A 6 4.36 25.23 -23.05
CA GLN A 6 3.52 25.03 -21.87
C GLN A 6 2.90 26.37 -21.47
N THR A 7 1.58 26.41 -21.35
CA THR A 7 0.82 27.66 -21.07
C THR A 7 0.14 27.64 -19.70
N ALA A 8 -0.06 26.46 -19.10
CA ALA A 8 -0.76 26.33 -17.83
C ALA A 8 0.18 26.10 -16.64
N TRP A 9 -0.22 26.64 -15.49
CA TRP A 9 0.37 26.37 -14.19
C TRP A 9 -0.13 25.02 -13.66
N VAL A 10 0.73 24.01 -13.69
CA VAL A 10 0.43 22.67 -13.18
C VAL A 10 1.20 22.39 -11.90
N SER A 11 0.74 21.43 -11.09
CA SER A 11 1.55 20.94 -9.97
C SER A 11 2.86 20.36 -10.47
N ARG A 12 3.94 20.59 -9.73
CA ARG A 12 5.21 19.93 -10.00
C ARG A 12 5.06 18.41 -9.90
N PRO A 13 5.70 17.63 -10.80
CA PRO A 13 5.74 16.18 -10.68
C PRO A 13 6.31 15.78 -9.32
N VAL A 14 5.73 14.77 -8.69
CA VAL A 14 6.26 14.22 -7.43
C VAL A 14 7.65 13.67 -7.69
N GLY A 15 8.64 14.17 -6.94
CA GLY A 15 10.07 13.85 -7.12
C GLY A 15 10.74 14.60 -8.27
N GLY A 16 10.03 15.46 -8.99
CA GLY A 16 10.56 16.24 -10.11
C GLY A 16 10.98 15.39 -11.31
N ILE A 17 11.49 16.07 -12.33
CA ILE A 17 12.13 15.40 -13.48
C ILE A 17 13.48 14.80 -13.08
N PRO A 18 13.81 13.57 -13.52
CA PRO A 18 15.09 12.96 -13.17
C PRO A 18 16.25 13.69 -13.84
N VAL A 19 17.32 13.97 -13.10
CA VAL A 19 18.59 14.48 -13.64
C VAL A 19 19.76 13.57 -13.24
N SER A 20 20.99 13.89 -13.66
CA SER A 20 22.18 13.06 -13.43
C SER A 20 22.34 12.60 -11.98
N ASP A 21 22.09 13.48 -11.01
CA ASP A 21 22.29 13.11 -9.60
C ASP A 21 21.19 12.16 -9.06
N ASP A 22 20.09 11.97 -9.78
CA ASP A 22 19.07 10.96 -9.46
C ASP A 22 19.49 9.56 -9.91
N LEU A 23 20.57 9.40 -10.69
CA LEU A 23 21.02 8.12 -11.22
C LEU A 23 21.41 7.15 -10.10
N ALA A 24 22.34 7.56 -9.24
CA ALA A 24 22.83 6.76 -8.13
C ALA A 24 21.72 6.32 -7.15
N PRO A 25 20.89 7.23 -6.59
CA PRO A 25 19.82 6.81 -5.68
C PRO A 25 18.80 5.90 -6.36
N SER A 26 18.46 6.14 -7.64
CA SER A 26 17.51 5.28 -8.36
C SER A 26 18.05 3.85 -8.54
N ILE A 27 19.34 3.68 -8.84
CA ILE A 27 19.98 2.36 -8.93
C ILE A 27 20.00 1.67 -7.55
N ILE A 28 20.36 2.41 -6.49
CA ILE A 28 20.38 1.87 -5.12
C ILE A 28 19.00 1.35 -4.73
N PHE A 29 17.94 2.14 -4.92
CA PHE A 29 16.58 1.70 -4.59
C PHE A 29 16.11 0.54 -5.48
N ALA A 30 16.47 0.51 -6.77
CA ALA A 30 16.18 -0.63 -7.63
C ALA A 30 16.78 -1.93 -7.09
N ILE A 31 18.06 -1.89 -6.66
CA ILE A 31 18.74 -3.03 -6.03
C ILE A 31 18.06 -3.40 -4.72
N LEU A 32 17.78 -2.42 -3.86
CA LEU A 32 17.13 -2.67 -2.57
C LEU A 32 15.76 -3.34 -2.70
N TYR A 33 14.94 -2.95 -3.68
CA TYR A 33 13.68 -3.63 -3.98
C TYR A 33 13.90 -5.00 -4.63
N ALA A 34 14.88 -5.14 -5.53
CA ALA A 34 15.20 -6.41 -6.17
C ALA A 34 15.68 -7.46 -5.16
N LEU A 35 16.42 -7.06 -4.12
CA LEU A 35 16.86 -7.93 -3.03
C LEU A 35 15.70 -8.50 -2.19
N LEU A 36 14.50 -7.90 -2.27
CA LEU A 36 13.30 -8.46 -1.65
C LEU A 36 12.70 -9.61 -2.47
N LEU A 37 12.95 -9.66 -3.80
CA LEU A 37 12.37 -10.68 -4.69
C LEU A 37 12.79 -12.11 -4.34
N PRO A 38 14.07 -12.43 -4.04
CA PRO A 38 14.45 -13.77 -3.60
C PRO A 38 13.64 -14.25 -2.39
N ASN A 39 13.35 -13.37 -1.43
CA ASN A 39 12.55 -13.73 -0.27
C ASN A 39 11.08 -13.99 -0.67
N ILE A 40 10.52 -13.19 -1.58
CA ILE A 40 9.19 -13.42 -2.16
C ILE A 40 9.15 -14.79 -2.85
N ILE A 41 10.10 -15.07 -3.75
CA ILE A 41 10.20 -16.31 -4.52
C ILE A 41 10.37 -17.50 -3.57
N TYR A 42 11.26 -17.38 -2.58
CA TYR A 42 11.51 -18.42 -1.60
C TYR A 42 10.26 -18.76 -0.77
N ASN A 43 9.54 -17.73 -0.31
CA ASN A 43 8.30 -17.90 0.46
C ASN A 43 7.14 -18.42 -0.40
N PHE A 44 7.12 -18.10 -1.70
CA PHE A 44 6.06 -18.51 -2.62
C PHE A 44 6.25 -19.95 -3.12
N PHE A 45 7.48 -20.32 -3.52
CA PHE A 45 7.74 -21.58 -4.21
C PHE A 45 8.35 -22.67 -3.34
N PHE A 46 9.20 -22.34 -2.35
CA PHE A 46 10.06 -23.34 -1.69
C PHE A 46 9.66 -23.66 -0.25
N ARG A 47 9.34 -22.66 0.58
CA ARG A 47 9.17 -22.87 2.04
C ARG A 47 7.73 -23.13 2.47
N LYS A 48 7.10 -24.18 1.91
CA LYS A 48 5.70 -24.58 2.14
C LYS A 48 4.67 -23.49 1.72
N PRO A 49 3.66 -23.78 0.89
CA PRO A 49 2.60 -22.84 0.47
C PRO A 49 1.69 -22.33 1.61
N ARG A 50 2.07 -22.56 2.88
CA ARG A 50 1.41 -22.08 4.09
C ARG A 50 1.89 -20.69 4.53
N ALA A 51 3.05 -20.18 4.10
CA ALA A 51 3.49 -18.81 4.45
C ALA A 51 2.82 -17.73 3.60
N TRP A 52 2.36 -18.10 2.39
CA TRP A 52 1.72 -17.18 1.48
C TRP A 52 0.34 -16.73 1.97
N ASN A 53 0.12 -15.43 1.88
CA ASN A 53 -1.13 -14.78 2.19
C ASN A 53 -1.54 -13.91 1.00
N MET A 54 -2.76 -14.07 0.50
CA MET A 54 -3.29 -13.23 -0.59
C MET A 54 -3.20 -11.73 -0.26
N ILE A 55 -3.23 -11.35 1.02
CA ILE A 55 -3.03 -9.96 1.47
C ILE A 55 -1.71 -9.39 0.96
N GLN A 56 -0.61 -10.16 0.92
CA GLN A 56 0.70 -9.65 0.50
C GLN A 56 0.84 -9.46 -1.02
N THR A 57 -0.14 -9.89 -1.83
CA THR A 57 -0.07 -9.80 -3.29
C THR A 57 0.08 -8.35 -3.77
N SER A 58 -0.63 -7.40 -3.13
CA SER A 58 -0.53 -5.97 -3.44
C SER A 58 0.88 -5.47 -3.16
N THR A 59 1.45 -5.80 -2.01
CA THR A 59 2.82 -5.44 -1.64
C THR A 59 3.86 -6.04 -2.60
N VAL A 60 3.67 -7.27 -3.10
CA VAL A 60 4.57 -7.88 -4.09
C VAL A 60 4.49 -7.16 -5.44
N LEU A 61 3.27 -6.94 -5.96
CA LEU A 61 3.06 -6.19 -7.21
C LEU A 61 3.66 -4.79 -7.10
N PHE A 62 3.50 -4.19 -5.93
CA PHE A 62 4.04 -2.89 -5.61
C PHE A 62 5.58 -2.87 -5.60
N ALA A 63 6.24 -3.85 -4.99
CA ALA A 63 7.70 -3.95 -5.02
C ALA A 63 8.24 -4.13 -6.46
N VAL A 64 7.59 -4.97 -7.28
CA VAL A 64 7.95 -5.16 -8.68
C VAL A 64 7.77 -3.88 -9.49
N GLU A 65 6.65 -3.20 -9.29
CA GLU A 65 6.38 -1.89 -9.90
C GLU A 65 7.47 -0.88 -9.53
N ARG A 66 7.88 -0.82 -8.26
CA ARG A 66 8.96 0.08 -7.81
C ARG A 66 10.32 -0.21 -8.43
N ILE A 67 10.64 -1.46 -8.75
CA ILE A 67 11.86 -1.79 -9.50
C ILE A 67 11.78 -1.17 -10.90
N ALA A 68 10.67 -1.40 -11.62
CA ALA A 68 10.48 -0.85 -12.96
C ALA A 68 10.51 0.70 -12.95
N TRP A 69 9.86 1.32 -11.97
CA TRP A 69 9.89 2.76 -11.79
C TRP A 69 11.30 3.31 -11.53
N CYS A 70 12.07 2.68 -10.64
CA CYS A 70 13.45 3.08 -10.36
C CYS A 70 14.35 2.94 -11.59
N ILE A 71 14.19 1.86 -12.38
CA ILE A 71 14.92 1.67 -13.64
C ILE A 71 14.57 2.77 -14.65
N ILE A 72 13.28 3.07 -14.84
CA ILE A 72 12.85 4.15 -15.73
C ILE A 72 13.44 5.48 -15.28
N ARG A 73 13.41 5.78 -13.98
CA ARG A 73 13.99 7.00 -13.41
C ARG A 73 15.50 7.08 -13.63
N ALA A 74 16.23 5.97 -13.46
CA ALA A 74 17.67 5.89 -13.74
C ALA A 74 17.99 6.11 -15.23
N VAL A 75 17.20 5.51 -16.13
CA VAL A 75 17.34 5.71 -17.58
C VAL A 75 17.07 7.16 -17.98
N GLN A 76 16.04 7.79 -17.41
CA GLN A 76 15.76 9.22 -17.64
C GLN A 76 16.83 10.12 -17.04
N ALA A 77 17.46 9.74 -15.92
CA ALA A 77 18.58 10.47 -15.34
C ALA A 77 19.80 10.46 -16.27
N ALA A 78 20.12 9.29 -16.86
CA ALA A 78 21.25 9.11 -17.78
C ALA A 78 21.02 9.73 -19.17
N ASP A 79 19.78 9.74 -19.66
CA ASP A 79 19.46 10.15 -21.03
C ASP A 79 18.44 11.31 -21.05
N PRO A 80 18.89 12.55 -21.31
CA PRO A 80 18.02 13.73 -21.36
C PRO A 80 16.90 13.67 -22.40
N GLU A 81 17.08 12.94 -23.51
CA GLU A 81 16.06 12.83 -24.55
C GLU A 81 14.86 12.02 -24.04
N LYS A 82 15.12 10.97 -23.27
CA LYS A 82 14.09 10.12 -22.65
C LYS A 82 13.29 10.83 -21.55
N ARG A 83 13.79 11.95 -21.00
CA ARG A 83 13.03 12.78 -20.04
C ARG A 83 11.79 13.44 -20.67
N ARG A 84 11.85 13.69 -21.99
CA ARG A 84 10.77 14.36 -22.74
C ARG A 84 9.68 13.39 -23.21
N LEU A 85 9.90 12.07 -23.10
CA LEU A 85 8.91 11.06 -23.45
C LEU A 85 7.73 11.13 -22.48
N GLY A 86 6.65 11.79 -22.90
CA GLY A 86 5.47 12.01 -22.06
C GLY A 86 4.83 10.73 -21.52
N GLY A 87 5.02 9.59 -22.19
CA GLY A 87 4.57 8.28 -21.71
C GLY A 87 5.27 7.84 -20.43
N LEU A 88 6.60 8.00 -20.35
CA LEU A 88 7.38 7.65 -19.16
C LEU A 88 7.03 8.55 -17.98
N THR A 89 6.84 9.85 -18.20
CA THR A 89 6.42 10.78 -17.15
C THR A 89 5.01 10.47 -16.64
N ARG A 90 4.06 10.12 -17.52
CA ARG A 90 2.72 9.66 -17.12
C ARG A 90 2.79 8.42 -16.25
N TYR A 91 3.54 7.42 -16.69
CA TYR A 91 3.74 6.19 -15.93
C TYR A 91 4.34 6.49 -14.55
N ALA A 92 5.41 7.30 -14.51
CA ALA A 92 6.10 7.65 -13.27
C ALA A 92 5.21 8.41 -12.28
N GLN A 93 4.35 9.32 -12.74
CA GLN A 93 3.44 10.06 -11.86
C GLN A 93 2.26 9.20 -11.39
N ALA A 94 1.71 8.36 -12.26
CA ALA A 94 0.62 7.46 -11.89
C ALA A 94 1.05 6.45 -10.82
N THR A 95 2.21 5.84 -11.01
CA THR A 95 2.76 4.83 -10.09
C THR A 95 3.20 5.41 -8.77
N VAL A 96 3.89 6.56 -8.76
CA VAL A 96 4.25 7.25 -7.51
C VAL A 96 2.99 7.68 -6.76
N GLY A 97 1.96 8.15 -7.48
CA GLY A 97 0.70 8.55 -6.91
C GLY A 97 -0.17 7.41 -6.36
N LEU A 98 0.00 6.18 -6.85
CA LEU A 98 -0.81 5.02 -6.44
C LEU A 98 -0.07 4.04 -5.52
N GLY A 99 1.26 4.08 -5.50
CA GLY A 99 2.06 3.05 -4.86
C GLY A 99 1.72 2.76 -3.40
N PHE A 100 1.72 3.81 -2.59
CA PHE A 100 1.43 3.72 -1.16
C PHE A 100 -0.02 3.32 -0.84
N ILE A 101 -0.95 3.43 -1.81
CA ILE A 101 -2.34 3.01 -1.67
C ILE A 101 -2.41 1.48 -1.53
N GLY A 102 -1.62 0.75 -2.34
CA GLY A 102 -1.56 -0.71 -2.27
C GLY A 102 -1.11 -1.20 -0.89
N VAL A 103 -0.03 -0.63 -0.36
CA VAL A 103 0.49 -1.00 0.96
C VAL A 103 -0.49 -0.63 2.07
N SER A 104 -1.14 0.54 1.97
CA SER A 104 -2.15 0.96 2.93
C SER A 104 -3.37 0.03 2.94
N SER A 105 -3.82 -0.45 1.76
CA SER A 105 -4.89 -1.45 1.66
C SER A 105 -4.53 -2.75 2.39
N ASP A 106 -3.26 -3.17 2.32
CA ASP A 106 -2.80 -4.37 3.03
C ASP A 106 -2.87 -4.16 4.55
N THR A 107 -2.50 -2.98 5.06
CA THR A 107 -2.65 -2.68 6.50
C THR A 107 -4.10 -2.77 6.97
N LEU A 108 -5.08 -2.38 6.16
CA LEU A 108 -6.51 -2.52 6.48
C LEU A 108 -6.97 -3.97 6.54
N ARG A 109 -6.47 -4.81 5.63
CA ARG A 109 -6.76 -6.24 5.64
C ARG A 109 -6.16 -6.91 6.88
N LEU A 110 -4.98 -6.47 7.32
CA LEU A 110 -4.37 -6.91 8.57
C LEU A 110 -5.15 -6.43 9.79
N LEU A 111 -5.63 -5.17 9.80
CA LEU A 111 -6.50 -4.64 10.85
C LEU A 111 -7.75 -5.50 11.01
N ARG A 112 -8.42 -5.82 9.89
CA ARG A 112 -9.58 -6.71 9.88
C ARG A 112 -9.27 -8.05 10.51
N SER A 113 -8.15 -8.68 10.14
CA SER A 113 -7.75 -9.97 10.71
C SER A 113 -7.48 -9.88 12.21
N ILE A 114 -6.79 -8.84 12.68
CA ILE A 114 -6.56 -8.63 14.12
C ILE A 114 -7.91 -8.49 14.86
N LEU A 115 -8.79 -7.63 14.39
CA LEU A 115 -10.09 -7.38 15.04
C LEU A 115 -10.96 -8.64 15.06
N VAL A 116 -11.04 -9.38 13.94
CA VAL A 116 -11.85 -10.60 13.87
C VAL A 116 -11.29 -11.70 14.75
N ASN A 117 -9.97 -11.83 14.87
CA ASN A 117 -9.34 -12.82 15.74
C ASN A 117 -9.75 -12.64 17.21
N THR A 118 -10.08 -11.44 17.67
CA THR A 118 -10.60 -11.19 19.03
C THR A 118 -11.98 -11.76 19.29
N THR A 119 -12.71 -12.16 18.24
CA THR A 119 -14.09 -12.67 18.35
C THR A 119 -14.18 -14.18 18.30
N LEU A 120 -13.05 -14.87 18.09
CA LEU A 120 -12.99 -16.30 17.80
C LEU A 120 -12.45 -17.07 19.02
N PRO A 121 -13.20 -18.06 19.55
CA PRO A 121 -12.72 -18.88 20.67
C PRO A 121 -11.41 -19.62 20.37
N GLU A 122 -11.25 -20.12 19.13
CA GLU A 122 -10.03 -20.78 18.65
C GLU A 122 -8.78 -19.88 18.69
N ASN A 123 -8.96 -18.56 18.83
CA ASN A 123 -7.88 -17.58 18.95
C ASN A 123 -7.72 -17.01 20.36
N GLY A 124 -8.43 -17.55 21.36
CA GLY A 124 -8.34 -17.15 22.77
C GLY A 124 -9.45 -16.22 23.25
N ALA A 125 -10.50 -15.99 22.46
CA ALA A 125 -11.67 -15.24 22.92
C ALA A 125 -12.46 -16.04 23.96
N SER A 126 -12.97 -15.39 25.00
CA SER A 126 -13.75 -16.07 26.07
C SER A 126 -15.07 -16.66 25.57
N LYS A 127 -15.69 -16.03 24.57
CA LYS A 127 -16.97 -16.46 23.96
C LYS A 127 -16.97 -16.13 22.47
N ASP A 128 -17.72 -16.90 21.67
CA ASP A 128 -17.92 -16.63 20.25
C ASP A 128 -18.78 -15.36 20.06
N ARG A 129 -18.20 -14.28 19.50
CA ARG A 129 -18.88 -12.98 19.34
C ARG A 129 -19.24 -12.70 17.88
N ARG A 130 -20.23 -13.42 17.36
CA ARG A 130 -20.67 -13.36 15.94
C ARG A 130 -21.07 -11.95 15.46
N THR A 131 -21.88 -11.24 16.25
CA THR A 131 -22.34 -9.88 15.88
C THR A 131 -21.19 -8.89 15.75
N ALA A 132 -20.25 -8.91 16.69
CA ALA A 132 -19.05 -8.06 16.64
C ALA A 132 -18.18 -8.39 15.42
N ARG A 133 -17.99 -9.68 15.13
CA ARG A 133 -17.24 -10.14 13.94
C ARG A 133 -17.83 -9.59 12.65
N ARG A 134 -19.15 -9.69 12.48
CA ARG A 134 -19.85 -9.17 11.30
C ARG A 134 -19.69 -7.66 11.19
N CYS A 135 -19.78 -6.94 12.30
CA CYS A 135 -19.53 -5.49 12.35
C CYS A 135 -18.10 -5.14 11.92
N TYR A 136 -17.08 -5.81 12.46
CA TYR A 136 -15.67 -5.58 12.08
C TYR A 136 -15.41 -5.86 10.61
N ARG A 137 -15.95 -6.96 10.07
CA ARG A 137 -15.83 -7.29 8.64
C ARG A 137 -16.50 -6.23 7.77
N TYR A 138 -17.72 -5.81 8.12
CA TYR A 138 -18.45 -4.80 7.35
C TYR A 138 -17.75 -3.44 7.40
N PHE A 139 -17.32 -3.00 8.59
CA PHE A 139 -16.54 -1.79 8.78
C PHE A 139 -15.28 -1.80 7.91
N CYS A 140 -14.45 -2.83 8.02
CA CYS A 140 -13.20 -2.91 7.25
C CYS A 140 -13.45 -3.02 5.75
N TYR A 141 -14.51 -3.70 5.33
CA TYR A 141 -14.86 -3.82 3.91
C TYR A 141 -15.33 -2.49 3.31
N VAL A 142 -16.23 -1.77 4.00
CA VAL A 142 -16.66 -0.43 3.58
C VAL A 142 -15.46 0.52 3.56
N PHE A 143 -14.59 0.42 4.57
CA PHE A 143 -13.39 1.23 4.65
C PHE A 143 -12.40 0.93 3.51
N GLU A 144 -12.19 -0.35 3.18
CA GLU A 144 -11.36 -0.77 2.03
C GLU A 144 -11.95 -0.28 0.69
N LEU A 145 -13.27 -0.38 0.50
CA LEU A 145 -13.94 0.13 -0.70
C LEU A 145 -13.81 1.66 -0.82
N ALA A 146 -14.00 2.39 0.28
CA ALA A 146 -13.81 3.83 0.30
C ALA A 146 -12.36 4.21 -0.02
N PHE A 147 -11.40 3.43 0.51
CA PHE A 147 -9.99 3.60 0.24
C PHE A 147 -9.67 3.38 -1.25
N LEU A 148 -10.18 2.30 -1.85
CA LEU A 148 -10.03 2.02 -3.28
C LEU A 148 -10.70 3.10 -4.14
N ALA A 149 -11.91 3.54 -3.79
CA ALA A 149 -12.60 4.62 -4.50
C ALA A 149 -11.80 5.92 -4.47
N SER A 150 -11.10 6.21 -3.37
CA SER A 150 -10.24 7.40 -3.24
C SER A 150 -9.03 7.41 -4.17
N SER A 151 -8.62 6.26 -4.72
CA SER A 151 -7.52 6.15 -5.68
C SER A 151 -7.93 6.57 -7.10
N VAL A 152 -9.22 6.49 -7.43
CA VAL A 152 -9.74 6.77 -8.78
C VAL A 152 -9.45 8.21 -9.23
N PRO A 153 -9.73 9.26 -8.43
CA PRO A 153 -9.38 10.63 -8.82
C PRO A 153 -7.87 10.80 -9.08
N GLY A 154 -7.02 10.15 -8.28
CA GLY A 154 -5.57 10.18 -8.44
C GLY A 154 -5.11 9.56 -9.76
N LEU A 155 -5.71 8.45 -10.18
CA LEU A 155 -5.43 7.80 -11.46
C LEU A 155 -5.88 8.66 -12.64
N VAL A 156 -7.12 9.19 -12.58
CA VAL A 156 -7.67 10.06 -13.63
C VAL A 156 -6.80 11.30 -13.80
N ALA A 157 -6.41 11.93 -12.69
CA ALA A 157 -5.52 13.08 -12.72
C ALA A 157 -4.13 12.75 -13.30
N SER A 158 -3.52 11.65 -12.87
CA SER A 158 -2.20 11.25 -13.39
C SER A 158 -2.20 11.02 -14.90
N ASN A 159 -3.27 10.41 -15.44
CA ASN A 159 -3.43 10.21 -16.88
C ASN A 159 -3.71 11.53 -17.64
N ALA A 160 -4.47 12.44 -17.03
CA ALA A 160 -4.77 13.76 -17.58
C ALA A 160 -3.60 14.77 -17.45
N TYR A 161 -2.55 14.45 -16.69
CA TYR A 161 -1.45 15.38 -16.40
C TYR A 161 -0.83 16.00 -17.65
N ASN A 162 -0.59 15.19 -18.70
CA ASN A 162 0.04 15.69 -19.92
C ASN A 162 -0.83 16.71 -20.67
N SER A 163 -2.15 16.51 -20.72
CA SER A 163 -3.07 17.45 -21.38
C SER A 163 -3.36 18.67 -20.52
N ALA A 164 -3.28 18.54 -19.19
CA ALA A 164 -3.41 19.64 -18.24
C ALA A 164 -2.31 20.71 -18.38
N ARG A 165 -1.14 20.39 -18.97
CA ARG A 165 -0.05 21.35 -19.18
C ARG A 165 -0.39 22.49 -20.15
N PHE A 166 -1.40 22.30 -20.99
CA PHE A 166 -1.73 23.24 -22.07
C PHE A 166 -3.04 24.00 -21.83
N ASP A 167 -3.71 23.75 -20.71
CA ASP A 167 -5.04 24.28 -20.42
C ASP A 167 -5.19 24.48 -18.90
N GLN A 168 -5.37 25.73 -18.49
CA GLN A 168 -5.40 26.13 -17.08
C GLN A 168 -6.61 25.53 -16.34
N GLU A 169 -7.77 25.43 -16.99
CA GLU A 169 -8.97 24.85 -16.38
C GLU A 169 -8.76 23.35 -16.12
N LYS A 170 -8.16 22.64 -17.10
CA LYS A 170 -7.77 21.25 -16.91
C LYS A 170 -6.70 21.09 -15.83
N ALA A 171 -5.75 22.01 -15.72
CA ALA A 171 -4.73 22.02 -14.67
C ALA A 171 -5.32 22.15 -13.27
N ASP A 172 -6.25 23.09 -13.08
CA ASP A 172 -6.89 23.30 -11.78
C ASP A 172 -7.79 22.12 -11.39
N ARG A 173 -8.55 21.55 -12.34
CA ARG A 173 -9.32 20.31 -12.09
C ARG A 173 -8.41 19.13 -11.74
N ASN A 174 -7.32 18.98 -12.48
CA ASN A 174 -6.33 17.93 -12.23
C ASN A 174 -5.75 18.04 -10.82
N LEU A 175 -5.40 19.25 -10.39
CA LEU A 175 -4.86 19.52 -9.08
C LEU A 175 -5.86 19.18 -7.97
N ARG A 176 -7.14 19.56 -8.12
CA ARG A 176 -8.20 19.22 -7.15
C ARG A 176 -8.34 17.71 -6.97
N PHE A 177 -8.26 16.93 -8.04
CA PHE A 177 -8.31 15.46 -7.95
C PHE A 177 -7.09 14.86 -7.25
N LEU A 178 -5.89 15.39 -7.49
CA LEU A 178 -4.67 14.95 -6.80
C LEU A 178 -4.75 15.25 -5.30
N TYR A 179 -5.21 16.45 -4.92
CA TYR A 179 -5.44 16.82 -3.52
C TYR A 179 -6.49 15.94 -2.86
N ALA A 180 -7.66 15.77 -3.48
CA ALA A 180 -8.73 14.95 -2.93
C ALA A 180 -8.25 13.51 -2.68
N SER A 181 -7.56 12.90 -3.65
CA SER A 181 -7.04 11.54 -3.51
C SER A 181 -6.00 11.43 -2.38
N ALA A 182 -5.01 12.32 -2.34
CA ALA A 182 -3.95 12.28 -1.33
C ALA A 182 -4.47 12.57 0.09
N SER A 183 -5.39 13.53 0.24
CA SER A 183 -6.00 13.89 1.53
C SER A 183 -6.88 12.78 2.09
N VAL A 184 -7.69 12.13 1.26
CA VAL A 184 -8.54 11.01 1.70
C VAL A 184 -7.68 9.83 2.16
N VAL A 185 -6.62 9.50 1.41
CA VAL A 185 -5.71 8.43 1.83
C VAL A 185 -5.03 8.77 3.16
N LEU A 186 -4.54 10.00 3.33
CA LEU A 186 -3.94 10.44 4.60
C LEU A 186 -4.94 10.31 5.75
N ALA A 187 -6.17 10.80 5.58
CA ALA A 187 -7.22 10.70 6.60
C ALA A 187 -7.49 9.24 6.97
N PHE A 188 -7.56 8.34 5.98
CA PHE A 188 -7.79 6.93 6.24
C PHE A 188 -6.59 6.21 6.90
N GLN A 189 -5.36 6.60 6.58
CA GLN A 189 -4.18 6.10 7.30
C GLN A 189 -4.20 6.54 8.77
N LEU A 190 -4.53 7.81 9.05
CA LEU A 190 -4.65 8.31 10.42
C LEU A 190 -5.77 7.61 11.18
N ILE A 191 -6.91 7.36 10.55
CA ILE A 191 -7.99 6.55 11.15
C ILE A 191 -7.51 5.12 11.42
N THR A 192 -6.75 4.51 10.51
CA THR A 192 -6.21 3.16 10.70
C THR A 192 -5.26 3.10 11.90
N VAL A 193 -4.39 4.09 12.06
CA VAL A 193 -3.53 4.24 13.25
C VAL A 193 -4.38 4.40 14.50
N LEU A 194 -5.35 5.31 14.49
CA LEU A 194 -6.22 5.56 15.64
C LEU A 194 -7.01 4.31 16.05
N VAL A 195 -7.64 3.62 15.10
CA VAL A 195 -8.39 2.39 15.36
C VAL A 195 -7.46 1.30 15.90
N SER A 196 -6.24 1.17 15.37
CA SER A 196 -5.27 0.19 15.87
C SER A 196 -4.87 0.47 17.32
N LEU A 197 -4.63 1.73 17.68
CA LEU A 197 -4.28 2.14 19.04
C LEU A 197 -5.48 2.01 20.01
N LEU A 198 -6.66 2.44 19.58
CA LEU A 198 -7.90 2.29 20.37
C LEU A 198 -8.24 0.82 20.60
N ALA A 199 -8.05 -0.03 19.59
CA ALA A 199 -8.25 -1.46 19.72
C ALA A 199 -7.29 -2.06 20.75
N ALA A 200 -6.00 -1.70 20.69
CA ALA A 200 -4.99 -2.14 21.67
C ALA A 200 -5.36 -1.79 23.12
N TRP A 201 -5.99 -0.63 23.33
CA TRP A 201 -6.35 -0.16 24.67
C TRP A 201 -7.71 -0.70 25.16
N LYS A 202 -8.73 -0.71 24.30
CA LYS A 202 -10.12 -1.00 24.70
C LYS A 202 -10.50 -2.48 24.59
N VAL A 203 -9.87 -3.24 23.70
CA VAL A 203 -10.24 -4.65 23.48
C VAL A 203 -9.36 -5.55 24.35
N LYS A 204 -9.94 -6.13 25.40
CA LYS A 204 -9.18 -6.95 26.38
C LYS A 204 -8.55 -8.22 25.77
N GLU A 205 -9.21 -8.81 24.78
CA GLU A 205 -8.82 -10.09 24.15
C GLU A 205 -7.89 -9.90 22.93
N ILE A 206 -7.41 -8.68 22.69
CA ILE A 206 -6.54 -8.37 21.53
C ILE A 206 -5.07 -8.57 21.87
N ASP A 207 -4.30 -9.06 20.89
CA ASP A 207 -2.85 -9.04 20.97
C ASP A 207 -2.35 -7.61 20.71
N ARG A 208 -2.03 -6.90 21.80
CA ARG A 208 -1.59 -5.50 21.77
C ARG A 208 -0.34 -5.29 20.93
N MET A 209 0.58 -6.26 20.92
CA MET A 209 1.83 -6.13 20.17
C MET A 209 1.54 -6.01 18.68
N ARG A 210 0.59 -6.79 18.16
CA ARG A 210 0.20 -6.74 16.74
C ARG A 210 -0.49 -5.44 16.37
N CYS A 211 -1.29 -4.88 17.28
CA CYS A 211 -1.90 -3.57 17.07
C CYS A 211 -0.84 -2.46 17.02
N PHE A 212 0.16 -2.50 17.91
CA PHE A 212 1.27 -1.53 17.89
C PHE A 212 2.14 -1.70 16.65
N GLU A 213 2.44 -2.92 16.23
CA GLU A 213 3.16 -3.19 14.98
C GLU A 213 2.40 -2.66 13.77
N LEU A 214 1.09 -2.89 13.70
CA LEU A 214 0.25 -2.37 12.62
C LEU A 214 0.23 -0.84 12.63
N ALA A 215 0.03 -0.23 13.80
CA ALA A 215 0.05 1.22 13.96
C ALA A 215 1.42 1.81 13.55
N ALA A 216 2.51 1.15 13.90
CA ALA A 216 3.87 1.55 13.51
C ALA A 216 4.08 1.45 11.99
N LEU A 217 3.65 0.36 11.35
CA LEU A 217 3.72 0.19 9.90
C LEU A 217 2.90 1.24 9.15
N THR A 218 1.68 1.54 9.61
CA THR A 218 0.86 2.58 8.99
C THR A 218 1.45 3.97 9.24
N THR A 219 1.93 4.27 10.45
CA THR A 219 2.59 5.54 10.79
C THR A 219 3.85 5.77 9.97
N LEU A 220 4.61 4.71 9.68
CA LEU A 220 5.78 4.77 8.82
C LEU A 220 5.43 5.22 7.40
N ILE A 221 4.24 4.93 6.87
CA ILE A 221 3.82 5.35 5.53
C ILE A 221 3.20 6.76 5.51
N VAL A 222 2.69 7.27 6.63
CA VAL A 222 2.06 8.60 6.73
C VAL A 222 2.90 9.76 6.12
N PRO A 223 4.24 9.80 6.24
CA PRO A 223 5.05 10.83 5.58
C PRO A 223 4.86 10.91 4.07
N VAL A 224 4.51 9.80 3.40
CA VAL A 224 4.39 9.71 1.94
C VAL A 224 3.27 10.61 1.38
N PRO A 225 2.00 10.48 1.82
CA PRO A 225 0.95 11.40 1.39
C PRO A 225 1.11 12.83 1.93
N ILE A 226 1.72 13.02 3.11
CA ILE A 226 2.03 14.38 3.61
C ILE A 226 2.99 15.08 2.65
N TYR A 227 4.10 14.43 2.32
CA TYR A 227 5.07 14.94 1.35
C TYR A 227 4.38 15.25 0.01
N ARG A 228 3.52 14.34 -0.47
CA ARG A 228 2.77 14.55 -1.71
C ARG A 228 1.88 15.79 -1.65
N LEU A 229 1.12 15.98 -0.57
CA LEU A 229 0.27 17.16 -0.37
C LEU A 229 1.08 18.47 -0.36
N CYS A 230 2.26 18.45 0.26
CA CYS A 230 3.19 19.59 0.24
C CYS A 230 3.68 19.90 -1.19
N VAL A 231 4.11 18.88 -1.95
CA VAL A 231 4.61 19.06 -3.31
C VAL A 231 3.51 19.50 -4.29
N LEU A 232 2.28 19.00 -4.12
CA LEU A 232 1.14 19.40 -4.96
C LEU A 232 0.84 20.91 -4.86
N GLY A 233 1.21 21.55 -3.75
CA GLY A 233 1.07 23.00 -3.57
C GLY A 233 2.03 23.82 -4.43
N ILE A 234 3.11 23.21 -4.91
CA ILE A 234 4.14 23.88 -5.71
C ILE A 234 3.71 23.82 -7.18
N ARG A 235 3.24 24.94 -7.72
CA ARG A 235 2.86 25.08 -9.13
C ARG A 235 4.02 25.57 -9.98
N THR A 236 4.07 25.16 -11.25
CA THR A 236 5.08 25.62 -12.21
C THR A 236 4.54 25.69 -13.64
N ILE A 237 5.07 26.65 -14.42
CA ILE A 237 4.92 26.70 -15.89
C ILE A 237 5.97 25.82 -16.59
N ASN A 238 7.10 25.50 -15.94
CA ASN A 238 8.15 24.69 -16.56
C ASN A 238 8.34 23.37 -15.81
N VAL A 239 7.63 22.34 -16.27
CA VAL A 239 7.70 21.00 -15.66
C VAL A 239 9.07 20.34 -15.85
N PHE A 240 9.85 20.79 -16.84
CA PHE A 240 11.19 20.28 -17.12
C PHE A 240 12.30 21.05 -16.42
N GLU A 241 11.96 21.96 -15.52
CA GLU A 241 12.93 22.58 -14.64
C GLU A 241 13.28 21.60 -13.50
N PRO A 242 14.58 21.30 -13.28
CA PRO A 242 14.98 20.37 -12.25
C PRO A 242 14.74 20.93 -10.84
N LEU A 243 14.44 20.03 -9.91
CA LEU A 243 14.36 20.38 -8.50
C LEU A 243 15.77 20.61 -7.93
N SER A 244 15.86 21.45 -6.89
CA SER A 244 17.10 21.60 -6.13
C SER A 244 17.57 20.24 -5.59
N PRO A 245 18.89 20.03 -5.43
CA PRO A 245 19.41 18.77 -4.86
C PRO A 245 18.79 18.44 -3.50
N SER A 246 18.55 19.44 -2.66
CA SER A 246 17.89 19.26 -1.36
C SER A 246 16.45 18.77 -1.48
N ALA A 247 15.64 19.33 -2.39
CA ALA A 247 14.27 18.88 -2.60
C ALA A 247 14.20 17.44 -3.13
N ARG A 248 15.18 17.03 -3.94
CA ARG A 248 15.31 15.64 -4.40
C ARG A 248 15.70 14.69 -3.27
N ALA A 249 16.64 15.09 -2.41
CA ALA A 249 16.98 14.30 -1.23
C ALA A 249 15.75 14.08 -0.32
N VAL A 250 14.95 15.14 -0.09
CA VAL A 250 13.68 15.06 0.67
C VAL A 250 12.71 14.08 0.01
N PHE A 251 12.59 14.06 -1.32
CA PHE A 251 11.78 13.07 -2.02
C PHE A 251 12.21 11.64 -1.67
N TYR A 252 13.48 11.29 -1.80
CA TYR A 252 13.95 9.94 -1.49
C TYR A 252 13.73 9.57 0.00
N ILE A 253 14.03 10.50 0.92
CA ILE A 253 13.96 10.27 2.37
C ILE A 253 12.53 10.15 2.88
N PHE A 254 11.61 11.02 2.46
CA PHE A 254 10.24 11.05 3.01
C PHE A 254 9.23 10.26 2.16
N HIS A 255 9.57 9.96 0.91
CA HIS A 255 8.70 9.19 0.03
C HIS A 255 9.18 7.75 -0.10
N LEU A 256 10.42 7.52 -0.53
CA LEU A 256 10.90 6.20 -0.92
C LEU A 256 11.41 5.36 0.24
N VAL A 257 12.14 5.94 1.20
CA VAL A 257 12.66 5.21 2.37
C VAL A 257 11.54 4.61 3.22
N PRO A 258 10.50 5.35 3.66
CA PRO A 258 9.51 4.81 4.59
C PRO A 258 8.67 3.73 3.91
N GLU A 259 8.39 3.93 2.62
CA GLU A 259 7.76 2.96 1.75
C GLU A 259 8.58 1.67 1.64
N TRP A 260 9.87 1.77 1.32
CA TRP A 260 10.76 0.61 1.23
C TRP A 260 10.89 -0.14 2.55
N ILE A 261 11.02 0.56 3.69
CA ILE A 261 11.09 -0.07 5.01
C ILE A 261 9.79 -0.83 5.29
N CYS A 262 8.62 -0.23 5.02
CA CYS A 262 7.34 -0.89 5.25
C CYS A 262 7.18 -2.14 4.39
N VAL A 263 7.50 -2.04 3.09
CA VAL A 263 7.50 -3.19 2.16
C VAL A 263 8.48 -4.27 2.61
N SER A 264 9.67 -3.89 3.07
CA SER A 264 10.68 -4.82 3.58
C SER A 264 10.20 -5.56 4.83
N VAL A 265 9.49 -4.90 5.75
CA VAL A 265 8.91 -5.58 6.92
C VAL A 265 7.77 -6.52 6.50
N LEU A 266 6.89 -6.06 5.60
CA LEU A 266 5.74 -6.84 5.15
C LEU A 266 6.16 -8.07 4.32
N LEU A 267 7.19 -7.96 3.47
CA LEU A 267 7.69 -9.08 2.68
C LEU A 267 8.76 -9.91 3.43
N GLY A 268 9.48 -9.27 4.35
CA GLY A 268 10.51 -9.87 5.20
C GLY A 268 9.97 -10.83 6.25
N THR A 269 8.73 -10.64 6.68
CA THR A 269 8.12 -11.39 7.77
C THR A 269 7.02 -12.33 7.28
N ASN A 270 6.82 -13.44 8.00
CA ASN A 270 5.67 -14.30 7.78
C ASN A 270 4.41 -13.63 8.34
N VAL A 271 3.83 -12.72 7.56
CA VAL A 271 2.63 -11.94 7.91
C VAL A 271 1.49 -12.85 8.35
N ARG A 272 1.35 -14.03 7.74
CA ARG A 272 0.33 -14.99 8.11
C ARG A 272 0.48 -15.50 9.54
N ALA A 273 1.69 -15.91 9.91
CA ALA A 273 1.98 -16.37 11.27
C ALA A 273 1.90 -15.20 12.27
N ARG A 274 2.48 -14.05 11.89
CA ARG A 274 2.57 -12.85 12.73
C ARG A 274 1.20 -12.28 13.09
N PHE A 275 0.30 -12.16 12.11
CA PHE A 275 -1.03 -11.58 12.29
C PHE A 275 -2.15 -12.63 12.42
N ARG A 276 -1.81 -13.93 12.46
CA ARG A 276 -2.75 -15.06 12.45
C ARG A 276 -3.82 -14.91 11.37
N THR A 277 -3.40 -14.63 10.13
CA THR A 277 -4.33 -14.52 9.01
C THR A 277 -4.56 -15.88 8.35
N GLY A 278 -5.70 -16.05 7.67
CA GLY A 278 -5.89 -17.18 6.75
C GLY A 278 -4.98 -17.07 5.52
N ARG A 279 -4.90 -18.15 4.71
CA ARG A 279 -4.21 -18.14 3.40
C ARG A 279 -4.78 -17.09 2.46
N TRP A 280 -6.09 -16.90 2.54
CA TRP A 280 -6.81 -15.90 1.76
C TRP A 280 -7.00 -14.61 2.55
N GLY A 281 -6.54 -14.50 3.80
CA GLY A 281 -7.01 -13.48 4.75
C GLY A 281 -8.32 -13.89 5.42
N ASP A 282 -9.10 -12.91 5.89
CA ASP A 282 -10.45 -13.11 6.46
C ASP A 282 -11.55 -12.57 5.52
N TYR A 283 -11.77 -13.23 4.38
CA TYR A 283 -12.81 -12.87 3.41
C TYR A 283 -14.08 -13.70 3.54
N GLU A 284 -14.20 -14.55 4.57
CA GLU A 284 -15.39 -15.36 4.78
C GLU A 284 -16.55 -14.51 5.28
N LEU A 285 -17.28 -13.90 4.34
CA LEU A 285 -18.47 -13.11 4.64
C LEU A 285 -19.61 -13.98 5.23
N ARG A 286 -19.62 -15.29 4.92
CA ARG A 286 -20.63 -16.25 5.38
C ARG A 286 -20.08 -17.17 6.46
N GLU A 287 -20.67 -17.10 7.66
CA GLU A 287 -20.30 -17.96 8.80
C GLU A 287 -20.62 -19.44 8.57
N SER A 288 -21.58 -19.76 7.70
CA SER A 288 -21.98 -21.14 7.40
C SER A 288 -20.83 -22.02 6.86
N LEU A 289 -19.81 -21.42 6.23
CA LEU A 289 -18.62 -22.15 5.79
C LEU A 289 -17.68 -22.50 6.95
N ARG A 290 -17.61 -21.65 7.98
CA ARG A 290 -16.86 -21.96 9.20
C ARG A 290 -17.55 -23.05 9.99
N ASP A 291 -18.86 -22.93 10.21
CA ASP A 291 -19.63 -23.91 10.98
C ASP A 291 -19.54 -25.31 10.33
N LYS A 292 -19.61 -25.40 8.99
CA LYS A 292 -19.39 -26.66 8.24
C LYS A 292 -17.99 -27.25 8.43
N ARG A 293 -16.94 -26.42 8.47
CA ARG A 293 -15.57 -26.90 8.69
C ARG A 293 -15.34 -27.38 10.12
N LEU A 294 -15.93 -26.69 11.10
CA LEU A 294 -15.86 -27.12 12.50
C LEU A 294 -16.64 -28.43 12.72
N ALA A 295 -17.81 -28.57 12.11
CA ALA A 295 -18.57 -29.83 12.15
C ALA A 295 -17.77 -30.99 11.54
N LYS A 296 -17.18 -30.79 10.35
CA LYS A 296 -16.33 -31.80 9.70
C LYS A 296 -15.09 -32.16 10.53
N ALA A 297 -14.45 -31.17 11.16
CA ALA A 297 -13.30 -31.43 12.03
C ALA A 297 -13.69 -32.24 13.28
N ALA A 298 -14.85 -31.96 13.88
CA ALA A 298 -15.37 -32.72 15.01
C ALA A 298 -15.72 -34.17 14.61
N GLU A 299 -16.27 -34.39 13.41
CA GLU A 299 -16.51 -35.73 12.86
C GLU A 299 -15.21 -36.51 12.62
N GLU A 300 -14.17 -35.84 12.10
CA GLU A 300 -12.84 -36.43 11.88
C GLU A 300 -12.13 -36.78 13.20
N GLU A 301 -12.21 -35.93 14.23
CA GLU A 301 -11.64 -36.22 15.55
C GLU A 301 -12.37 -37.37 16.26
N GLY A 302 -13.70 -37.44 16.16
CA GLY A 302 -14.50 -38.53 16.72
C GLY A 302 -14.23 -39.89 16.07
N THR A 303 -14.03 -39.91 14.74
CA THR A 303 -13.73 -41.15 14.00
C THR A 303 -12.32 -41.68 14.28
N VAL A 304 -11.33 -40.80 14.46
CA VAL A 304 -9.95 -41.19 14.84
C VAL A 304 -9.92 -41.73 16.27
N SER A 305 -10.66 -41.13 17.20
CA SER A 305 -10.76 -41.62 18.58
C SER A 305 -11.44 -42.98 18.69
N ALA A 306 -12.40 -43.28 17.82
CA ALA A 306 -13.07 -44.59 17.77
C ALA A 306 -12.18 -45.68 17.16
N ALA A 307 -11.33 -45.35 16.18
CA ALA A 307 -10.43 -46.29 15.54
C ALA A 307 -9.19 -46.67 16.38
N GLY A 308 -8.79 -45.81 17.33
CA GLY A 308 -7.67 -46.09 18.25
C GLY A 308 -8.03 -46.87 19.52
N ALA A 309 -9.31 -47.21 19.70
CA ALA A 309 -9.84 -47.94 20.88
C ALA A 309 -10.18 -49.42 20.58
N VAL A 310 -9.82 -49.91 19.39
CA VAL A 310 -9.96 -51.31 18.93
C VAL A 310 -8.58 -51.93 18.83
#